data_AF-X0U3A5-F1
#
_entry.id   AF-X0U3A5-F1
#
_cell.length_a   1.000
_cell.length_b   1.000
_cell.length_c   1.000
_cell.angle_alpha   90.00
_cell.angle_beta   90.00
_cell.angle_gamma   90.00
#
_symmetry.space_group_name_H-M   'P 1'
#
loop_
_entity.id
_entity.type
_entity.pdbx_description
1 polymer ?
#
loop_
_entity_poly.entity_id
_entity_poly.type
_entity_poly.pdbx_seq_one_letter_code
_entity_poly.pdbx_strand_id
1 'polypeptide(L)'
;SFSDIGVNLGTPNWQGQTTRTRRFNAGNIDNTVREIGLSNTTNNTNMSILATVTPEIDVALEQILDASYRFTTWPALTTGAGIVNIFGDDYDYLVRMGNVQELTETFDNYTPDASISRHAVYDGDIGDINNIPSGDSESASSMAITSQGAGFCNYTVGFGVDYGNMAAGIRSIASRIVGGATTGTDPRIQVQFNNRGEGTGALNATIPKDATREISFDLGITWDRH
;
A
#
# COMPACT_ATOMS: atom_id res chain seq x y z
N SER A 1 -16.73 19.46 -12.89
CA SER A 1 -17.05 18.06 -12.57
C SER A 1 -15.74 17.30 -12.53
N PHE A 2 -15.54 16.42 -11.55
CA PHE A 2 -14.45 15.46 -11.59
C PHE A 2 -14.92 14.27 -12.42
N SER A 3 -14.12 13.83 -13.38
CA SER A 3 -14.33 12.57 -14.08
C SER A 3 -13.07 11.74 -13.90
N ASP A 4 -13.09 10.85 -12.91
CA ASP A 4 -11.99 9.91 -12.71
C ASP A 4 -12.16 8.80 -13.76
N ILE A 5 -11.28 8.79 -14.78
CA ILE A 5 -11.19 7.70 -15.75
C ILE A 5 -9.93 6.93 -15.39
N GLY A 6 -10.09 5.83 -14.64
CA GLY A 6 -9.06 4.82 -14.49
C GLY A 6 -8.88 4.09 -15.82
N VAL A 7 -7.67 4.09 -16.37
CA VAL A 7 -7.36 3.35 -17.60
C VAL A 7 -6.34 2.27 -17.26
N ASN A 8 -6.69 1.01 -17.54
CA ASN A 8 -5.75 -0.10 -17.51
C ASN A 8 -4.80 0.02 -18.71
N LEU A 9 -3.49 0.13 -18.48
CA LEU A 9 -2.48 0.40 -19.53
C LEU A 9 -1.84 -0.87 -20.15
N GLY A 10 -2.39 -2.06 -19.90
CA GLY A 10 -1.96 -3.32 -20.52
C GLY A 10 -1.06 -4.20 -19.63
N THR A 11 -0.95 -5.49 -19.98
CA THR A 11 -0.56 -6.57 -19.05
C THR A 11 0.96 -6.77 -18.88
N PRO A 12 1.46 -6.99 -17.64
CA PRO A 12 0.78 -6.77 -16.36
C PRO A 12 0.68 -5.27 -16.06
N ASN A 13 -0.54 -4.79 -15.84
CA ASN A 13 -0.75 -3.37 -15.59
C ASN A 13 -0.62 -3.09 -14.09
N TRP A 14 0.54 -2.58 -13.70
CA TRP A 14 0.80 -2.14 -12.33
C TRP A 14 0.55 -0.64 -12.14
N GLN A 15 0.00 0.03 -13.15
CA GLN A 15 -0.15 1.47 -13.18
C GLN A 15 -1.63 1.86 -13.05
N GLY A 16 -1.93 2.65 -12.01
CA GLY A 16 -3.16 3.41 -11.90
C GLY A 16 -2.97 4.81 -12.47
N GLN A 17 -3.93 5.28 -13.27
CA GLN A 17 -3.95 6.65 -13.77
C GLN A 17 -5.26 7.36 -13.43
N THR A 18 -5.17 8.55 -12.82
CA THR A 18 -6.30 9.47 -12.66
C THR A 18 -6.00 10.77 -13.39
N THR A 19 -6.94 11.22 -14.21
CA THR A 19 -6.90 12.53 -14.85
C THR A 19 -8.03 13.37 -14.30
N ARG A 20 -7.76 14.58 -13.84
CA ARG A 20 -8.84 15.51 -13.49
C ARG A 20 -8.67 16.82 -14.22
N THR A 21 -9.81 17.41 -14.56
CA THR A 21 -9.90 18.69 -15.26
C THR A 21 -10.76 19.64 -14.45
N ARG A 22 -10.25 20.85 -14.22
CA ARG A 22 -11.03 21.93 -13.60
C ARG A 22 -11.12 23.10 -14.57
N ARG A 23 -12.37 23.54 -14.79
CA ARG A 23 -12.68 24.78 -15.47
C ARG A 23 -12.87 25.88 -14.45
N PHE A 24 -12.18 26.99 -14.65
CA PHE A 24 -12.41 28.23 -13.90
C PHE A 24 -13.29 29.14 -14.75
N ASN A 25 -14.46 29.52 -14.23
CA ASN A 25 -15.34 30.50 -14.87
C ASN A 25 -14.95 31.91 -14.41
N ALA A 26 -15.24 32.91 -15.23
CA ALA A 26 -15.08 34.32 -14.84
C ALA A 26 -15.93 34.63 -13.59
N GLY A 27 -15.33 35.31 -12.61
CA GLY A 27 -16.01 35.82 -11.42
C GLY A 27 -15.39 35.39 -10.08
N ASN A 28 -15.22 36.40 -9.20
CA ASN A 28 -14.79 36.38 -7.78
C ASN A 28 -13.28 36.36 -7.44
N ILE A 29 -12.36 36.54 -8.39
CA ILE A 29 -10.94 36.72 -8.07
C ILE A 29 -10.39 37.92 -8.87
N ASP A 30 -10.12 39.05 -8.21
CA ASP A 30 -9.52 40.27 -8.79
C ASP A 30 -8.01 40.15 -9.10
N ASN A 31 -7.50 38.93 -9.31
CA ASN A 31 -6.06 38.66 -9.36
C ASN A 31 -5.70 37.64 -10.45
N THR A 32 -4.41 37.64 -10.83
CA THR A 32 -3.79 36.66 -11.72
C THR A 32 -3.72 35.26 -11.08
N VAL A 33 -4.08 34.22 -11.83
CA VAL A 33 -3.79 32.83 -11.42
C VAL A 33 -2.34 32.51 -11.79
N ARG A 34 -1.49 32.31 -10.79
CA ARG A 34 -0.06 32.03 -10.95
C ARG A 34 0.31 30.57 -10.71
N GLU A 35 -0.54 29.85 -9.98
CA GLU A 35 -0.30 28.47 -9.56
C GLU A 35 -1.61 27.69 -9.49
N ILE A 36 -1.55 26.41 -9.83
CA ILE A 36 -2.63 25.45 -9.59
C ILE A 36 -2.05 24.32 -8.77
N GLY A 37 -2.67 24.07 -7.61
CA GLY A 37 -2.34 22.97 -6.74
C GLY A 37 -3.47 21.93 -6.69
N LEU A 38 -3.09 20.64 -6.57
CA LEU A 38 -4.01 19.64 -6.01
C LEU A 38 -3.52 19.26 -4.62
N SER A 39 -4.45 19.31 -3.66
CA SER A 39 -4.26 18.72 -2.35
C SER A 39 -5.24 17.57 -2.15
N ASN A 40 -4.77 16.56 -1.42
CA ASN A 40 -5.58 15.46 -0.90
C ASN A 40 -6.47 15.89 0.30
N THR A 41 -6.27 17.11 0.82
CA THR A 41 -7.05 17.71 1.91
C THR A 41 -7.55 19.11 1.54
N THR A 42 -8.62 19.59 2.19
CA THR A 42 -9.13 20.97 1.99
C THR A 42 -8.22 22.03 2.63
N ASN A 43 -7.26 21.58 3.44
CA ASN A 43 -6.27 22.36 4.14
C ASN A 43 -5.03 22.39 3.24
N ASN A 44 -4.54 23.58 2.93
CA ASN A 44 -3.36 23.87 2.11
C ASN A 44 -2.01 23.30 2.62
N THR A 45 -2.02 22.36 3.57
CA THR A 45 -0.82 21.79 4.19
C THR A 45 -0.20 20.63 3.42
N ASN A 46 -0.94 20.02 2.49
CA ASN A 46 -0.50 18.82 1.75
C ASN A 46 -0.76 18.99 0.25
N MET A 47 -0.15 19.99 -0.41
CA MET A 47 -0.18 20.06 -1.88
C MET A 47 0.75 19.01 -2.47
N SER A 48 0.19 18.03 -3.19
CA SER A 48 0.97 16.94 -3.79
C SER A 48 1.47 17.28 -5.20
N ILE A 49 0.86 18.27 -5.87
CA ILE A 49 1.33 18.81 -7.16
C ILE A 49 1.14 20.33 -7.16
N LEU A 50 2.19 21.05 -7.56
CA LEU A 50 2.17 22.48 -7.86
C LEU A 50 2.57 22.67 -9.33
N ALA A 51 1.71 23.30 -10.12
CA ALA A 51 2.06 23.72 -11.48
C ALA A 51 1.98 25.24 -11.59
N THR A 52 3.08 25.86 -12.04
CA THR A 52 3.10 27.28 -12.37
C THR A 52 2.31 27.52 -13.66
N VAL A 53 1.44 28.52 -13.66
CA VAL A 53 0.68 28.93 -14.86
C VAL A 53 1.48 30.01 -15.57
N THR A 54 1.94 29.74 -16.79
CA THR A 54 2.73 30.70 -17.58
C THR A 54 2.29 30.71 -19.05
N PRO A 55 1.89 31.87 -19.61
CA PRO A 55 1.76 33.17 -18.93
C PRO A 55 0.66 33.14 -17.86
N GLU A 56 0.78 34.01 -16.86
CA GLU A 56 -0.26 34.19 -15.84
C GLU A 56 -1.60 34.52 -16.51
N ILE A 57 -2.69 33.97 -15.97
CA ILE A 57 -4.03 34.17 -16.54
C ILE A 57 -4.67 35.36 -15.85
N ASP A 58 -5.04 36.35 -16.65
CA ASP A 58 -5.77 37.53 -16.21
C ASP A 58 -7.26 37.20 -16.23
N VAL A 59 -7.84 37.02 -15.04
CA VAL A 59 -9.23 36.65 -14.83
C VAL A 59 -10.19 37.79 -15.20
N ALA A 60 -9.68 39.02 -15.41
CA ALA A 60 -10.45 40.15 -15.92
C ALA A 60 -10.70 40.10 -17.44
N LEU A 61 -9.97 39.25 -18.16
CA LEU A 61 -10.24 38.90 -19.55
C LEU A 61 -11.11 37.63 -19.57
N GLU A 62 -12.03 37.48 -20.54
CA GLU A 62 -12.79 36.23 -20.72
C GLU A 62 -11.85 35.08 -21.13
N GLN A 63 -11.09 34.56 -20.18
CA GLN A 63 -10.13 33.48 -20.36
C GLN A 63 -10.63 32.25 -19.62
N ILE A 64 -10.77 31.15 -20.35
CA ILE A 64 -11.08 29.85 -19.76
C ILE A 64 -9.75 29.13 -19.52
N LEU A 65 -9.46 28.84 -18.25
CA LEU A 65 -8.39 27.93 -17.88
C LEU A 65 -8.97 26.53 -17.69
N ASP A 66 -8.62 25.64 -18.61
CA ASP A 66 -8.82 24.20 -18.46
C ASP A 66 -7.48 23.58 -18.06
N ALA A 67 -7.32 23.28 -16.77
CA ALA A 67 -6.12 22.62 -16.25
C ALA A 67 -6.37 21.12 -16.14
N SER A 68 -5.50 20.33 -16.78
CA SER A 68 -5.50 18.87 -16.68
C SER A 68 -4.22 18.38 -16.03
N TYR A 69 -4.35 17.50 -15.03
CA TYR A 69 -3.22 16.85 -14.37
C TYR A 69 -3.41 15.35 -14.37
N ARG A 70 -2.29 14.63 -14.45
CA ARG A 70 -2.24 13.16 -14.47
C ARG A 70 -1.51 12.66 -13.24
N PHE A 71 -2.21 11.91 -12.39
CA PHE A 71 -1.61 11.14 -11.31
C PHE A 71 -1.28 9.75 -11.80
N THR A 72 -0.13 9.26 -11.39
CA THR A 72 0.31 7.91 -11.71
C THR A 72 0.85 7.27 -10.44
N THR A 73 0.19 6.21 -10.00
CA THR A 73 0.54 5.48 -8.79
C THR A 73 0.77 4.02 -9.14
N TRP A 74 1.86 3.44 -8.65
CA TRP A 74 2.16 2.02 -8.80
C TRP A 74 2.76 1.47 -7.49
N PRO A 75 2.50 0.19 -7.15
CA PRO A 75 3.16 -0.47 -6.03
C PRO A 75 4.67 -0.53 -6.27
N ALA A 76 5.45 -0.35 -5.20
CA ALA A 76 6.87 -0.63 -5.25
C ALA A 76 7.09 -2.14 -5.44
N LEU A 77 7.66 -2.52 -6.58
CA LEU A 77 7.96 -3.92 -6.92
C LEU A 77 9.36 -4.34 -6.49
N THR A 78 10.16 -3.38 -6.03
CA THR A 78 11.49 -3.61 -5.47
C THR A 78 11.37 -4.18 -4.07
N THR A 79 12.10 -5.24 -3.79
CA THR A 79 12.20 -5.80 -2.44
C THR A 79 12.97 -4.86 -1.53
N GLY A 80 12.32 -4.41 -0.45
CA GLY A 80 12.98 -3.77 0.68
C GLY A 80 13.52 -4.82 1.65
N ALA A 81 14.54 -4.44 2.42
CA ALA A 81 15.13 -5.30 3.45
C ALA A 81 15.35 -4.53 4.75
N GLY A 82 15.35 -5.23 5.86
CA GLY A 82 15.62 -4.67 7.17
C GLY A 82 15.80 -5.75 8.24
N ILE A 83 15.82 -5.33 9.51
CA ILE A 83 15.99 -6.22 10.67
C ILE A 83 14.85 -5.96 11.65
N VAL A 84 14.32 -7.01 12.24
CA VAL A 84 13.31 -6.94 13.30
C VAL A 84 13.63 -7.95 14.40
N ASN A 85 13.40 -7.58 15.66
CA ASN A 85 13.52 -8.51 16.78
C ASN A 85 12.17 -9.22 17.02
N ILE A 86 12.18 -10.54 17.03
CA ILE A 86 11.00 -11.38 17.26
C ILE A 86 11.34 -12.39 18.34
N PHE A 87 10.60 -12.33 19.46
CA PHE A 87 10.82 -13.20 20.63
C PHE A 87 12.26 -13.19 21.18
N GLY A 88 12.98 -12.08 21.01
CA GLY A 88 14.34 -11.93 21.52
C GLY A 88 15.44 -12.29 20.53
N ASP A 89 15.12 -12.87 19.36
CA ASP A 89 16.08 -13.13 18.29
C ASP A 89 15.92 -12.11 17.14
N ASP A 90 17.01 -11.80 16.45
CA ASP A 90 16.99 -10.88 15.31
C ASP A 90 16.76 -11.63 13.98
N TYR A 91 15.82 -11.10 13.20
CA TYR A 91 15.45 -11.62 11.88
C TYR A 91 15.73 -10.57 10.81
N ASP A 92 16.47 -10.97 9.78
CA ASP A 92 16.45 -10.23 8.52
C ASP A 92 15.08 -10.41 7.89
N TYR A 93 14.46 -9.32 7.45
CA TYR A 93 13.22 -9.38 6.70
C TYR A 93 13.37 -8.85 5.28
N LEU A 94 12.63 -9.46 4.37
CA LEU A 94 12.40 -8.97 3.01
C LEU A 94 10.94 -8.57 2.88
N VAL A 95 10.65 -7.35 2.42
CA VAL A 95 9.29 -6.85 2.24
C VAL A 95 9.07 -6.40 0.80
N ARG A 96 7.92 -6.75 0.22
CA ARG A 96 7.48 -6.24 -1.08
C ARG A 96 5.99 -6.33 -1.24
N MET A 97 5.48 -5.62 -2.25
CA MET A 97 4.21 -5.97 -2.85
C MET A 97 4.38 -7.28 -3.63
N GLY A 98 3.41 -8.20 -3.49
CA GLY A 98 3.36 -9.48 -4.18
C GLY A 98 1.94 -9.82 -4.62
N ASN A 99 1.78 -10.91 -5.35
CA ASN A 99 0.54 -11.25 -6.07
C ASN A 99 -0.01 -10.10 -6.94
N VAL A 100 0.87 -9.27 -7.52
CA VAL A 100 0.48 -8.09 -8.30
C VAL A 100 0.38 -8.46 -9.78
N GLN A 101 -0.76 -9.00 -10.20
CA GLN A 101 -0.98 -9.43 -11.60
C GLN A 101 -1.61 -8.30 -12.43
N GLU A 102 -2.58 -7.60 -11.84
CA GLU A 102 -3.21 -6.40 -12.38
C GLU A 102 -3.68 -5.49 -11.25
N LEU A 103 -3.75 -4.19 -11.51
CA LEU A 103 -4.52 -3.25 -10.71
C LEU A 103 -5.75 -2.83 -11.50
N THR A 104 -6.93 -2.93 -10.87
CA THR A 104 -8.20 -2.51 -11.46
C THR A 104 -8.52 -1.04 -11.20
N GLU A 105 -7.82 -0.42 -10.26
CA GLU A 105 -8.00 0.96 -9.82
C GLU A 105 -6.65 1.63 -9.55
N THR A 106 -6.67 2.93 -9.25
CA THR A 106 -5.48 3.63 -8.77
C THR A 106 -5.04 3.11 -7.40
N PHE A 107 -3.72 3.07 -7.15
CA PHE A 107 -3.15 2.38 -5.98
C PHE A 107 -3.55 3.05 -4.66
N ASP A 108 -3.89 4.35 -4.70
CA ASP A 108 -4.44 5.13 -3.59
C ASP A 108 -5.86 4.71 -3.15
N ASN A 109 -6.55 3.87 -3.94
CA ASN A 109 -7.82 3.26 -3.54
C ASN A 109 -7.64 1.89 -2.85
N TYR A 110 -6.41 1.36 -2.80
CA TYR A 110 -6.16 0.07 -2.17
C TYR A 110 -6.02 0.23 -0.65
N THR A 111 -6.84 -0.49 0.09
CA THR A 111 -6.79 -0.57 1.55
C THR A 111 -6.56 -2.01 2.01
N PRO A 112 -6.08 -2.24 3.23
CA PRO A 112 -6.08 -3.58 3.81
C PRO A 112 -7.47 -4.21 3.72
N ASP A 113 -7.53 -5.49 3.34
CA ASP A 113 -8.80 -6.22 3.35
C ASP A 113 -9.34 -6.27 4.78
N ALA A 114 -10.65 -6.08 4.97
CA ALA A 114 -11.25 -6.10 6.31
C ALA A 114 -11.37 -7.53 6.88
N SER A 115 -11.30 -8.55 6.01
CA SER A 115 -11.55 -9.94 6.37
C SER A 115 -10.29 -10.61 6.91
N ILE A 116 -10.33 -11.05 8.17
CA ILE A 116 -9.21 -11.74 8.85
C ILE A 116 -8.64 -12.93 8.04
N SER A 117 -9.49 -13.68 7.32
CA SER A 117 -9.10 -14.82 6.47
C SER A 117 -8.28 -14.44 5.24
N ARG A 118 -8.09 -13.15 4.98
CA ARG A 118 -7.33 -12.62 3.84
C ARG A 118 -5.91 -12.22 4.24
N HIS A 119 -5.58 -12.29 5.52
CA HIS A 119 -4.24 -12.15 6.06
C HIS A 119 -3.81 -13.50 6.60
N ALA A 120 -2.64 -13.97 6.19
CA ALA A 120 -2.17 -15.29 6.58
C ALA A 120 -0.66 -15.29 6.80
N VAL A 121 -0.23 -16.15 7.72
CA VAL A 121 1.17 -16.58 7.82
C VAL A 121 1.37 -17.86 7.03
N TYR A 122 2.60 -18.08 6.61
CA TYR A 122 3.02 -19.24 5.83
C TYR A 122 4.33 -19.80 6.40
N ASP A 123 4.52 -21.11 6.27
CA ASP A 123 5.78 -21.78 6.62
C ASP A 123 6.81 -21.80 5.47
N GLY A 124 6.42 -21.33 4.27
CA GLY A 124 7.29 -21.16 3.12
C GLY A 124 7.69 -19.72 2.81
N ASP A 125 8.60 -19.59 1.85
CA ASP A 125 9.18 -18.31 1.40
C ASP A 125 8.19 -17.47 0.57
N ILE A 126 8.44 -16.16 0.50
CA ILE A 126 7.71 -15.31 -0.43
C ILE A 126 8.13 -15.65 -1.86
N GLY A 127 7.20 -16.15 -2.68
CA GLY A 127 7.44 -16.46 -4.10
C GLY A 127 7.57 -15.20 -4.96
N ASP A 128 7.81 -15.34 -6.27
CA ASP A 128 7.89 -14.23 -7.22
C ASP A 128 6.71 -13.25 -7.11
N ILE A 129 6.87 -12.03 -7.64
CA ILE A 129 5.92 -10.93 -7.45
C ILE A 129 4.47 -11.20 -7.89
N ASN A 130 4.26 -12.21 -8.73
CA ASN A 130 2.94 -12.61 -9.21
C ASN A 130 2.29 -13.72 -8.36
N ASN A 131 2.98 -14.24 -7.35
CA ASN A 131 2.56 -15.37 -6.54
C ASN A 131 2.33 -14.97 -5.08
N ILE A 132 1.64 -15.85 -4.35
CA ILE A 132 1.58 -15.85 -2.89
C ILE A 132 2.78 -16.63 -2.31
N PRO A 133 3.05 -16.54 -1.00
CA PRO A 133 4.07 -17.38 -0.38
C PRO A 133 3.73 -18.87 -0.51
N SER A 134 4.76 -19.71 -0.52
CA SER A 134 4.62 -21.16 -0.61
C SER A 134 4.33 -21.79 0.76
N GLY A 135 4.05 -23.10 0.75
CA GLY A 135 3.87 -23.89 1.97
C GLY A 135 2.45 -23.91 2.51
N ASP A 136 2.32 -24.42 3.74
CA ASP A 136 1.07 -24.40 4.48
C ASP A 136 0.81 -22.98 5.01
N SER A 137 -0.46 -22.66 5.23
CA SER A 137 -0.87 -21.32 5.64
C SER A 137 -1.92 -21.36 6.73
N GLU A 138 -1.92 -20.33 7.57
CA GLU A 138 -2.91 -20.15 8.62
C GLU A 138 -3.41 -18.71 8.64
N SER A 139 -4.73 -18.53 8.75
CA SER A 139 -5.36 -17.21 8.75
C SER A 139 -5.12 -16.45 10.05
N ALA A 140 -5.14 -15.13 9.96
CA ALA A 140 -5.09 -14.26 11.11
C ALA A 140 -6.31 -14.45 12.02
N SER A 141 -6.11 -14.16 13.30
CA SER A 141 -7.17 -14.13 14.32
C SER A 141 -7.80 -12.75 14.46
N SER A 142 -7.06 -11.70 14.10
CA SER A 142 -7.52 -10.32 14.19
C SER A 142 -6.86 -9.46 13.11
N MET A 143 -7.57 -8.40 12.72
CA MET A 143 -7.03 -7.33 11.89
C MET A 143 -7.69 -6.02 12.33
N ALA A 144 -6.89 -4.98 12.53
CA ALA A 144 -7.39 -3.66 12.88
C ALA A 144 -6.61 -2.57 12.15
N ILE A 145 -7.33 -1.64 11.50
CA ILE A 145 -6.73 -0.39 11.02
C ILE A 145 -6.40 0.46 12.25
N THR A 146 -5.11 0.81 12.40
CA THR A 146 -4.61 1.54 13.57
C THR A 146 -4.50 3.04 13.31
N SER A 147 -4.24 3.44 12.06
CA SER A 147 -4.24 4.83 11.64
C SER A 147 -4.40 4.93 10.13
N GLN A 148 -5.17 5.90 9.66
CA GLN A 148 -5.30 6.17 8.22
C GLN A 148 -5.39 7.66 7.97
N GLY A 149 -4.91 8.10 6.82
CA GLY A 149 -4.95 9.49 6.43
C GLY A 149 -4.80 9.65 4.93
N ALA A 150 -4.66 10.90 4.51
CA ALA A 150 -4.39 11.19 3.12
C ALA A 150 -2.95 10.77 2.81
N GLY A 151 -2.79 9.69 2.02
CA GLY A 151 -1.48 9.18 1.63
C GLY A 151 -1.00 7.90 2.32
N PHE A 152 -1.70 7.43 3.38
CA PHE A 152 -1.27 6.24 4.12
C PHE A 152 -2.42 5.49 4.82
N CYS A 153 -2.19 4.20 5.07
CA CYS A 153 -2.98 3.36 5.96
C CYS A 153 -2.08 2.37 6.71
N ASN A 154 -2.07 2.45 8.04
CA ASN A 154 -1.40 1.50 8.93
C ASN A 154 -2.44 0.62 9.63
N TYR A 155 -2.06 -0.63 9.84
CA TYR A 155 -2.93 -1.64 10.40
C TYR A 155 -2.11 -2.75 11.06
N THR A 156 -2.73 -3.43 12.02
CA THR A 156 -2.14 -4.55 12.73
C THR A 156 -2.87 -5.82 12.35
N VAL A 157 -2.13 -6.87 12.03
CA VAL A 157 -2.64 -8.23 11.82
C VAL A 157 -2.16 -9.11 12.96
N GLY A 158 -3.09 -9.70 13.72
CA GLY A 158 -2.78 -10.49 14.91
C GLY A 158 -3.02 -11.98 14.74
N PHE A 159 -2.10 -12.77 15.29
CA PHE A 159 -2.16 -14.23 15.42
C PHE A 159 -2.07 -14.55 16.92
N GLY A 160 -3.25 -14.69 17.54
CA GLY A 160 -3.39 -15.02 18.96
C GLY A 160 -2.83 -16.40 19.30
N VAL A 161 -3.01 -16.82 20.55
CA VAL A 161 -2.40 -18.07 21.05
C VAL A 161 -2.76 -19.29 20.20
N ASP A 162 -4.00 -19.40 19.71
CA ASP A 162 -4.46 -20.57 18.96
C ASP A 162 -4.22 -20.48 17.43
N TYR A 163 -3.60 -19.41 16.94
CA TYR A 163 -3.46 -19.14 15.50
C TYR A 163 -1.99 -18.98 15.08
N GLY A 164 -1.63 -19.45 13.89
CA GLY A 164 -0.28 -19.37 13.33
C GLY A 164 0.69 -20.40 13.94
N ASN A 165 0.17 -21.48 14.52
CA ASN A 165 0.93 -22.50 15.25
C ASN A 165 1.44 -23.58 14.29
N MET A 166 2.22 -23.16 13.30
CA MET A 166 2.74 -24.07 12.26
C MET A 166 3.91 -24.88 12.80
N ALA A 167 3.92 -26.20 12.54
CA ALA A 167 4.97 -27.10 13.04
C ALA A 167 6.38 -26.72 12.56
N ALA A 168 6.48 -26.18 11.34
CA ALA A 168 7.72 -25.67 10.78
C ALA A 168 8.03 -24.21 11.18
N GLY A 169 7.15 -23.56 11.94
CA GLY A 169 7.23 -22.13 12.29
C GLY A 169 6.82 -21.19 11.15
N ILE A 170 6.73 -19.89 11.45
CA ILE A 170 6.34 -18.87 10.48
C ILE A 170 7.59 -18.42 9.70
N ARG A 171 7.55 -18.57 8.38
CA ARG A 171 8.58 -18.06 7.46
C ARG A 171 8.18 -16.72 6.85
N SER A 172 6.90 -16.55 6.54
CA SER A 172 6.42 -15.34 5.88
C SER A 172 4.98 -14.99 6.25
N ILE A 173 4.58 -13.77 5.92
CA ILE A 173 3.21 -13.26 6.02
C ILE A 173 2.80 -12.70 4.66
N ALA A 174 1.54 -12.92 4.29
CA ALA A 174 0.90 -12.22 3.18
C ALA A 174 -0.41 -11.58 3.62
N SER A 175 -0.45 -10.26 3.53
CA SER A 175 -1.59 -9.44 3.91
C SER A 175 -2.25 -8.85 2.66
N ARG A 176 -3.50 -9.24 2.37
CA ARG A 176 -4.23 -8.76 1.19
C ARG A 176 -4.62 -7.30 1.33
N ILE A 177 -4.49 -6.60 0.21
CA ILE A 177 -5.02 -5.25 0.03
C ILE A 177 -6.04 -5.31 -1.12
N VAL A 178 -7.13 -4.57 -1.01
CA VAL A 178 -8.25 -4.61 -1.96
C VAL A 178 -8.54 -3.21 -2.46
N GLY A 179 -8.82 -3.09 -3.76
CA GLY A 179 -9.47 -1.91 -4.33
C GLY A 179 -11.00 -2.00 -4.19
N GLY A 180 -11.71 -0.95 -4.58
CA GLY A 180 -13.17 -0.86 -4.53
C GLY A 180 -13.89 -1.99 -5.27
N ALA A 181 -13.29 -2.54 -6.34
CA ALA A 181 -13.73 -3.76 -6.99
C ALA A 181 -12.81 -4.95 -6.68
N THR A 182 -13.33 -5.96 -5.97
CA THR A 182 -12.59 -7.20 -5.69
C THR A 182 -12.42 -8.04 -6.95
N THR A 183 -11.18 -8.35 -7.33
CA THR A 183 -10.89 -9.44 -8.28
C THR A 183 -10.27 -10.62 -7.54
N GLY A 184 -10.17 -11.78 -8.20
CA GLY A 184 -9.59 -12.99 -7.60
C GLY A 184 -8.08 -12.89 -7.33
N THR A 185 -7.42 -11.83 -7.81
CA THR A 185 -5.96 -11.70 -7.91
C THR A 185 -5.49 -10.39 -7.28
N ASP A 186 -5.86 -10.19 -6.02
CA ASP A 186 -5.55 -8.94 -5.34
C ASP A 186 -4.09 -8.88 -4.86
N PRO A 187 -3.46 -7.69 -4.93
CA PRO A 187 -2.14 -7.45 -4.38
C PRO A 187 -2.06 -7.77 -2.89
N ARG A 188 -0.86 -8.09 -2.44
CA ARG A 188 -0.56 -8.38 -1.04
C ARG A 188 0.71 -7.69 -0.60
N ILE A 189 0.75 -7.22 0.64
CA ILE A 189 2.02 -6.96 1.31
C ILE A 189 2.57 -8.31 1.76
N GLN A 190 3.77 -8.65 1.30
CA GLN A 190 4.46 -9.88 1.65
C GLN A 190 5.73 -9.57 2.43
N VAL A 191 5.94 -10.27 3.53
CA VAL A 191 7.16 -10.17 4.33
C VAL A 191 7.70 -11.57 4.59
N GLN A 192 8.97 -11.81 4.29
CA GLN A 192 9.70 -13.03 4.66
C GLN A 192 10.67 -12.72 5.80
N PHE A 193 10.85 -13.66 6.72
CA PHE A 193 11.76 -13.56 7.86
C PHE A 193 12.82 -14.67 7.82
N ASN A 194 14.08 -14.31 8.03
CA ASN A 194 15.20 -15.24 8.17
C ASN A 194 15.97 -14.90 9.45
N ASN A 195 15.98 -15.81 10.42
CA ASN A 195 16.73 -15.61 11.65
C ASN A 195 18.24 -15.43 11.33
N ARG A 196 18.90 -14.45 11.95
CA ARG A 196 20.32 -14.15 11.68
C ARG A 196 21.28 -15.15 12.34
N GLY A 197 20.79 -16.09 13.14
CA GLY A 197 21.59 -16.98 13.96
C GLY A 197 22.24 -16.27 15.15
N GLU A 198 21.72 -15.10 15.51
CA GLU A 198 22.11 -14.33 16.69
C GLU A 198 21.14 -14.67 17.83
N GLY A 199 21.64 -14.76 19.07
CA GLY A 199 20.81 -15.11 20.23
C GLY A 199 20.61 -16.62 20.41
N THR A 200 19.35 -17.05 20.50
CA THR A 200 18.96 -18.46 20.75
C THR A 200 18.51 -19.20 19.50
N GLY A 201 18.27 -18.47 18.40
CA GLY A 201 17.82 -19.02 17.12
C GLY A 201 18.95 -19.55 16.23
N ALA A 202 18.62 -20.53 15.38
CA ALA A 202 19.54 -21.00 14.34
C ALA A 202 19.47 -20.09 13.10
N LEU A 203 20.59 -19.94 12.38
CA LEU A 203 20.64 -19.19 11.13
C LEU A 203 19.58 -19.70 10.15
N ASN A 204 18.82 -18.78 9.55
CA ASN A 204 17.70 -19.03 8.66
C ASN A 204 16.54 -19.83 9.28
N ALA A 205 16.46 -19.95 10.61
CA ALA A 205 15.27 -20.52 11.25
C ALA A 205 14.02 -19.67 10.96
N THR A 206 12.87 -20.32 10.98
CA THR A 206 11.55 -19.67 11.01
C THR A 206 11.28 -19.08 12.40
N ILE A 207 10.20 -18.32 12.54
CA ILE A 207 9.71 -17.85 13.84
C ILE A 207 9.01 -19.03 14.54
N PRO A 208 9.49 -19.49 15.70
CA PRO A 208 8.91 -20.61 16.42
C PRO A 208 7.71 -20.15 17.27
N LYS A 209 6.60 -19.83 16.61
CA LYS A 209 5.34 -19.53 17.30
C LYS A 209 4.67 -20.85 17.70
N ASP A 210 4.23 -20.93 18.94
CA ASP A 210 3.44 -22.03 19.47
C ASP A 210 2.19 -21.51 20.18
N ALA A 211 1.41 -22.44 20.75
CA ALA A 211 0.17 -22.14 21.46
C ALA A 211 0.34 -21.37 22.78
N THR A 212 1.56 -20.96 23.12
CA THR A 212 1.86 -20.17 24.34
C THR A 212 2.15 -18.70 24.03
N ARG A 213 2.25 -18.33 22.75
CA ARG A 213 2.69 -17.00 22.31
C ARG A 213 1.70 -16.38 21.35
N GLU A 214 1.59 -15.07 21.41
CA GLU A 214 0.91 -14.26 20.40
C GLU A 214 1.94 -13.52 19.56
N ILE A 215 1.60 -13.27 18.30
CA ILE A 215 2.40 -12.39 17.43
C ILE A 215 1.45 -11.49 16.65
N SER A 216 1.85 -10.23 16.53
CA SER A 216 1.13 -9.25 15.72
C SER A 216 2.13 -8.56 14.80
N PHE A 217 1.69 -8.26 13.58
CA PHE A 217 2.47 -7.57 12.58
C PHE A 217 1.83 -6.22 12.30
N ASP A 218 2.58 -5.15 12.58
CA ASP A 218 2.21 -3.79 12.21
C ASP A 218 2.68 -3.53 10.78
N LEU A 219 1.72 -3.31 9.90
CA LEU A 219 1.92 -3.13 8.46
C LEU A 219 1.42 -1.75 8.05
N GLY A 220 2.01 -1.22 6.97
CA GLY A 220 1.65 0.09 6.43
C GLY A 220 1.71 0.10 4.92
N ILE A 221 0.77 0.83 4.30
CA ILE A 221 0.78 1.18 2.88
C ILE A 221 0.86 2.69 2.81
N THR A 222 1.79 3.21 2.01
CA THR A 222 1.94 4.64 1.73
C THR A 222 1.91 4.85 0.23
N TRP A 223 1.10 5.81 -0.25
CA TRP A 223 0.98 6.17 -1.67
C TRP A 223 1.34 7.63 -1.96
N ASP A 224 1.60 8.42 -0.93
CA ASP A 224 2.31 9.70 -1.06
C ASP A 224 3.81 9.50 -0.76
N ARG A 225 4.68 10.02 -1.64
CA ARG A 225 6.10 10.13 -1.32
C ARG A 225 6.28 11.29 -0.34
N HIS A 226 6.76 10.99 0.86
CA HIS A 226 7.37 11.99 1.74
C HIS A 226 8.70 12.48 1.16
#